data_AF-A0A8H5H0K4-F1
#
_entry.id   AF-A0A8H5H0K4-F1
#
_cell.length_a   1.000
_cell.length_b   1.000
_cell.length_c   1.000
_cell.angle_alpha   90.00
_cell.angle_beta   90.00
_cell.angle_gamma   90.00
#
_symmetry.space_group_name_H-M   'P 1'
#
loop_
_entity.id
_entity.type
_entity.pdbx_description
1 polymer ?
#
loop_
_entity_poly.entity_id
_entity_poly.type
_entity_poly.pdbx_seq_one_letter_code
_entity_poly.pdbx_strand_id
1 'polypeptide(L)'
;MYLVYLLRCDLRLSDNPVFHALQNHPRYTHVLPLDIFPPSQIEVSGLVQPGVDAKSPFPEARSRIGKFWRCGPHRAKFLAEGLWDLKSELEALGSGLMMRVGHVDQVGRGLLQGGDEDFGKKVAGVWMTMDWASGELEQMRDVRAIVDKAGKGNVEWKVWDGEEILISTRAANLPDTFTSFRKRLEPLRHSVRPPLPRPASLPPLPPSTPPQPHPFKLPDSLDKLIDRPLAASDLASTIPPPIGAKLAHLFTGGETQAHMRVKHFLSSGAMSTYKDTRNGLLGADFSTKLSGFLSHGFITACQIHAWMSEMPRPTKCRANGAHWTNLLGTARGEQGHRRRSIRAAMAGLHEAMHAESFISARAEFRRFQSGTTGTGLIDASMREVYLTGYTSNCARQNAHPSSQNGSGSTGACAQSGTSPC
;
A
#
# COMPACT_ATOMS: atom_id res chain seq x y z
N MET A 1 -25.11 11.68 -16.37
CA MET A 1 -23.79 12.26 -16.06
C MET A 1 -22.90 11.20 -15.44
N TYR A 2 -21.60 11.23 -15.71
CA TYR A 2 -20.62 10.24 -15.27
C TYR A 2 -19.77 10.79 -14.13
N LEU A 3 -19.42 9.94 -13.17
CA LEU A 3 -18.37 10.21 -12.20
C LEU A 3 -17.16 9.34 -12.51
N VAL A 4 -15.96 9.93 -12.52
CA VAL A 4 -14.71 9.18 -12.50
C VAL A 4 -14.21 9.12 -11.06
N TYR A 5 -14.01 7.92 -10.53
CA TYR A 5 -13.38 7.72 -9.23
C TYR A 5 -11.97 7.18 -9.44
N LEU A 6 -10.95 8.00 -9.16
CA LEU A 6 -9.55 7.60 -9.23
C LEU A 6 -9.16 6.86 -7.94
N LEU A 7 -9.03 5.55 -8.05
CA LEU A 7 -8.59 4.65 -6.99
C LEU A 7 -7.08 4.79 -6.77
N ARG A 8 -6.65 4.63 -5.52
CA ARG A 8 -5.27 4.74 -5.08
C ARG A 8 -4.97 3.65 -4.03
N CYS A 9 -4.59 4.02 -2.81
CA CYS A 9 -4.33 3.09 -1.71
C CYS A 9 -5.62 2.80 -0.91
N ASP A 10 -6.74 2.61 -1.60
CA ASP A 10 -8.08 2.44 -1.05
C ASP A 10 -8.87 1.37 -1.81
N LEU A 11 -8.18 0.30 -2.20
CA LEU A 11 -8.67 -0.78 -3.07
C LEU A 11 -9.63 -1.74 -2.35
N ARG A 12 -10.77 -1.22 -1.90
CA ARG A 12 -11.81 -1.95 -1.16
C ARG A 12 -13.18 -1.30 -1.34
N LEU A 13 -14.24 -2.07 -1.09
CA LEU A 13 -15.62 -1.60 -1.03
C LEU A 13 -16.07 -1.25 0.38
N SER A 14 -15.70 -2.06 1.38
CA SER A 14 -16.07 -1.80 2.77
C SER A 14 -15.27 -0.63 3.32
N ASP A 15 -15.88 0.17 4.19
CA ASP A 15 -15.22 1.34 4.80
C ASP A 15 -14.58 2.29 3.76
N ASN A 16 -15.15 2.37 2.56
CA ASN A 16 -14.71 3.27 1.50
C ASN A 16 -15.67 4.46 1.42
N PRO A 17 -15.22 5.69 1.71
CA PRO A 17 -16.10 6.86 1.78
C PRO A 17 -16.67 7.25 0.41
N VAL A 18 -15.92 6.98 -0.67
CA VAL A 18 -16.35 7.31 -2.04
C VAL A 18 -17.46 6.37 -2.48
N PHE A 19 -17.24 5.05 -2.38
CA PHE A 19 -18.27 4.07 -2.75
C PHE A 19 -19.51 4.17 -1.85
N HIS A 20 -19.33 4.44 -0.55
CA HIS A 20 -20.44 4.66 0.36
C HIS A 20 -21.29 5.88 -0.06
N ALA A 21 -20.65 7.00 -0.40
CA ALA A 21 -21.35 8.19 -0.87
C ALA A 21 -22.05 8.01 -2.22
N LEU A 22 -21.62 7.04 -3.03
CA LEU A 22 -22.18 6.77 -4.36
C LEU A 22 -23.47 5.97 -4.34
N GLN A 23 -23.70 5.16 -3.31
CA GLN A 23 -24.78 4.17 -3.25
C GLN A 23 -26.19 4.75 -3.50
N ASN A 24 -26.40 6.06 -3.26
CA ASN A 24 -27.67 6.75 -3.54
C ASN A 24 -27.46 8.15 -4.15
N HIS A 25 -26.37 8.36 -4.90
CA HIS A 25 -26.03 9.69 -5.36
C HIS A 25 -26.95 10.14 -6.52
N PRO A 26 -27.77 11.21 -6.35
CA PRO A 26 -28.82 11.55 -7.32
C PRO A 26 -28.27 12.12 -8.64
N ARG A 27 -27.04 12.64 -8.64
CA ARG A 27 -26.41 13.32 -9.79
C ARG A 27 -25.80 12.36 -10.82
N TYR A 28 -25.27 11.21 -10.36
CA TYR A 28 -24.42 10.37 -11.20
C TYR A 28 -25.15 9.09 -11.61
N THR A 29 -25.40 8.98 -12.90
CA THR A 29 -26.07 7.82 -13.50
C THR A 29 -25.12 6.63 -13.71
N HIS A 30 -23.82 6.92 -13.84
CA HIS A 30 -22.77 5.92 -14.08
C HIS A 30 -21.53 6.33 -13.29
N VAL A 31 -20.75 5.35 -12.85
CA VAL A 31 -19.45 5.58 -12.22
C VAL A 31 -18.38 4.79 -12.95
N LEU A 32 -17.21 5.39 -13.13
CA LEU A 32 -16.01 4.77 -13.65
C LEU A 32 -14.97 4.71 -12.52
N PRO A 33 -14.95 3.64 -11.69
CA PRO A 33 -13.82 3.33 -10.84
C PRO A 33 -12.60 3.07 -11.74
N LEU A 34 -11.53 3.81 -11.52
CA LEU A 34 -10.35 3.80 -12.36
C LEU A 34 -9.09 3.65 -11.51
N ASP A 35 -8.36 2.56 -11.74
CA ASP A 35 -6.99 2.39 -11.27
C ASP A 35 -5.99 2.64 -12.40
N ILE A 36 -4.84 3.23 -12.08
CA ILE A 36 -3.82 3.59 -13.06
C ILE A 36 -2.49 2.99 -12.63
N PHE A 37 -1.93 2.11 -13.46
CA PHE A 37 -0.55 1.62 -13.36
C PHE A 37 0.42 2.75 -13.72
N PRO A 38 1.06 3.42 -12.74
CA PRO A 38 1.87 4.58 -13.03
C PRO A 38 3.29 4.12 -13.39
N PRO A 39 3.81 4.45 -14.58
CA PRO A 39 5.15 4.02 -15.02
C PRO A 39 6.27 4.55 -14.12
N SER A 40 5.99 5.57 -13.31
CA SER A 40 6.91 6.09 -12.31
C SER A 40 7.04 5.22 -11.06
N GLN A 41 6.21 4.18 -10.89
CA GLN A 41 6.16 3.33 -9.69
C GLN A 41 6.26 1.84 -10.02
N ILE A 42 5.62 1.38 -11.09
CA ILE A 42 5.63 -0.02 -11.54
C ILE A 42 6.17 -0.11 -12.96
N GLU A 43 6.90 -1.17 -13.26
CA GLU A 43 7.42 -1.41 -14.60
C GLU A 43 6.28 -1.84 -15.53
N VAL A 44 6.10 -1.11 -16.63
CA VAL A 44 4.94 -1.25 -17.53
C VAL A 44 5.32 -1.70 -18.93
N SER A 45 6.60 -1.85 -19.26
CA SER A 45 7.04 -2.30 -20.58
C SER A 45 6.50 -3.68 -20.95
N GLY A 46 6.26 -4.56 -19.96
CA GLY A 46 5.59 -5.85 -20.19
C GLY A 46 4.11 -5.73 -20.58
N LEU A 47 3.48 -4.56 -20.38
CA LEU A 47 2.09 -4.28 -20.75
C LEU A 47 1.95 -3.69 -22.17
N VAL A 48 3.06 -3.51 -22.88
CA VAL A 48 3.07 -3.20 -24.31
C VAL A 48 2.39 -4.35 -25.07
N GLN A 49 1.55 -4.00 -26.05
CA GLN A 49 0.80 -4.98 -26.82
C GLN A 49 1.75 -5.96 -27.56
N PRO A 50 1.57 -7.29 -27.41
CA PRO A 50 2.38 -8.26 -28.13
C PRO A 50 2.26 -8.09 -29.65
N GLY A 51 3.38 -8.21 -30.36
CA GLY A 51 3.43 -8.12 -31.82
C GLY A 51 3.45 -6.69 -32.37
N VAL A 52 3.42 -5.67 -31.51
CA VAL A 52 3.72 -4.29 -31.92
C VAL A 52 5.21 -4.06 -31.76
N ASP A 53 5.89 -3.62 -32.82
CA ASP A 53 7.29 -3.17 -32.75
C ASP A 53 7.38 -1.76 -32.12
N ALA A 54 6.92 -1.67 -30.87
CA ALA A 54 6.93 -0.45 -30.09
C ALA A 54 7.59 -0.73 -28.75
N LYS A 55 8.45 0.18 -28.32
CA LYS A 55 8.97 0.19 -26.95
C LYS A 55 8.04 0.99 -26.05
N SER A 56 8.08 0.70 -24.74
CA SER A 56 7.46 1.59 -23.77
C SER A 56 7.99 3.01 -23.97
N PRO A 57 7.12 4.03 -24.11
CA PRO A 57 7.55 5.42 -24.19
C PRO A 57 8.02 5.97 -22.83
N PHE A 58 7.84 5.21 -21.76
CA PHE A 58 8.21 5.60 -20.40
C PHE A 58 9.57 5.02 -20.00
N PRO A 59 10.36 5.77 -19.21
CA PRO A 59 11.58 5.23 -18.62
C PRO A 59 11.27 4.08 -17.66
N GLU A 60 12.26 3.22 -17.44
CA GLU A 60 12.14 2.13 -16.46
C GLU A 60 11.75 2.67 -15.07
N ALA A 61 10.90 1.92 -14.36
CA ALA A 61 10.37 2.30 -13.05
C ALA A 61 11.40 2.13 -11.91
N ARG A 62 12.57 2.77 -12.04
CA ARG A 62 13.68 2.72 -11.08
C ARG A 62 13.68 3.93 -10.14
N SER A 63 14.14 3.70 -8.91
CA SER A 63 14.38 4.76 -7.92
C SER A 63 15.44 5.73 -8.43
N ARG A 64 15.26 7.03 -8.16
CA ARG A 64 16.12 8.09 -8.71
C ARG A 64 17.59 7.92 -8.35
N ILE A 65 17.87 7.55 -7.10
CA ILE A 65 19.22 7.44 -6.53
C ILE A 65 19.77 6.02 -6.70
N GLY A 66 19.16 5.04 -6.03
CA GLY A 66 19.69 3.66 -5.98
C GLY A 66 19.51 2.85 -7.25
N LYS A 67 18.73 3.33 -8.23
CA LYS A 67 18.40 2.63 -9.49
C LYS A 67 17.79 1.23 -9.28
N PHE A 68 17.23 0.97 -8.10
CA PHE A 68 16.41 -0.23 -7.83
C PHE A 68 15.00 -0.04 -8.35
N TRP A 69 14.37 -1.12 -8.80
CA TRP A 69 12.96 -1.18 -9.11
C TRP A 69 12.12 -0.62 -7.94
N ARG A 70 11.21 0.31 -8.23
CA ARG A 70 10.36 0.93 -7.19
C ARG A 70 9.23 0.00 -6.72
N CYS A 71 8.81 -0.91 -7.59
CA CYS A 71 7.91 -2.00 -7.26
C CYS A 71 8.59 -3.32 -7.61
N GLY A 72 8.85 -4.14 -6.60
CA GLY A 72 9.37 -5.50 -6.79
C GLY A 72 8.27 -6.49 -7.17
N PRO A 73 8.65 -7.71 -7.58
CA PRO A 73 7.73 -8.70 -8.13
C PRO A 73 6.63 -9.11 -7.15
N HIS A 74 6.98 -9.34 -5.88
CA HIS A 74 6.01 -9.73 -4.84
C HIS A 74 4.93 -8.67 -4.63
N ARG A 75 5.30 -7.38 -4.65
CA ARG A 75 4.35 -6.28 -4.49
C ARG A 75 3.50 -6.08 -5.75
N ALA A 76 4.10 -6.22 -6.94
CA ALA A 76 3.36 -6.13 -8.20
C ALA A 76 2.29 -7.23 -8.29
N LYS A 77 2.66 -8.48 -7.95
CA LYS A 77 1.73 -9.62 -7.84
C LYS A 77 0.61 -9.33 -6.84
N PHE A 78 0.95 -8.93 -5.61
CA PHE A 78 -0.03 -8.67 -4.55
C PHE A 78 -1.00 -7.53 -4.91
N LEU A 79 -0.51 -6.50 -5.62
CA LEU A 79 -1.36 -5.44 -6.18
C LEU A 79 -2.30 -5.98 -7.27
N ALA A 80 -1.79 -6.76 -8.22
CA ALA A 80 -2.60 -7.33 -9.30
C ALA A 80 -3.71 -8.24 -8.78
N GLU A 81 -3.41 -9.09 -7.80
CA GLU A 81 -4.39 -9.94 -7.12
C GLU A 81 -5.49 -9.10 -6.45
N GLY A 82 -5.13 -8.04 -5.73
CA GLY A 82 -6.13 -7.21 -5.06
C GLY A 82 -6.94 -6.30 -5.98
N LEU A 83 -6.36 -5.83 -7.08
CA LEU A 83 -7.11 -5.13 -8.14
C LEU A 83 -8.10 -6.07 -8.82
N TRP A 84 -7.74 -7.35 -8.99
CA TRP A 84 -8.63 -8.34 -9.56
C TRP A 84 -9.76 -8.73 -8.61
N ASP A 85 -9.47 -8.89 -7.32
CA ASP A 85 -10.47 -9.06 -6.26
C ASP A 85 -11.47 -7.89 -6.26
N LEU A 86 -10.98 -6.65 -6.24
CA LEU A 86 -11.85 -5.46 -6.30
C LEU A 86 -12.68 -5.41 -7.60
N LYS A 87 -12.10 -5.77 -8.75
CA LYS A 87 -12.82 -5.85 -10.03
C LYS A 87 -13.99 -6.81 -9.93
N SER A 88 -13.75 -8.05 -9.50
CA SER A 88 -14.80 -9.07 -9.37
C SER A 88 -15.89 -8.65 -8.40
N GLU A 89 -15.52 -8.02 -7.29
CA GLU A 89 -16.48 -7.55 -6.29
C GLU A 89 -17.32 -6.35 -6.78
N LEU A 90 -16.76 -5.47 -7.62
CA LEU A 90 -17.48 -4.38 -8.27
C LEU A 90 -18.44 -4.88 -9.35
N GLU A 91 -18.03 -5.88 -10.13
CA GLU A 91 -18.87 -6.53 -11.16
C GLU A 91 -20.06 -7.23 -10.51
N ALA A 92 -19.86 -7.88 -9.36
CA ALA A 92 -20.94 -8.49 -8.56
C ALA A 92 -21.98 -7.47 -8.07
N LEU A 93 -21.61 -6.19 -7.94
CA LEU A 93 -22.51 -5.09 -7.57
C LEU A 93 -23.16 -4.38 -8.79
N GLY A 94 -22.96 -4.90 -10.00
CA GLY A 94 -23.49 -4.32 -11.24
C GLY A 94 -22.67 -3.13 -11.78
N SER A 95 -21.47 -2.91 -11.26
CA SER A 95 -20.53 -1.88 -11.72
C SER A 95 -19.32 -2.54 -12.41
N GLY A 96 -18.13 -1.98 -12.25
CA GLY A 96 -16.88 -2.62 -12.68
C GLY A 96 -15.66 -1.75 -12.39
N LEU A 97 -14.48 -2.27 -12.73
CA LEU A 97 -13.20 -1.58 -12.55
C LEU A 97 -12.51 -1.37 -13.90
N MET A 98 -12.20 -0.12 -14.20
CA MET A 98 -11.33 0.23 -15.31
C MET A 98 -9.89 0.30 -14.82
N MET A 99 -8.98 -0.32 -15.56
CA MET A 99 -7.55 -0.16 -15.35
C MET A 99 -6.95 0.60 -16.53
N ARG A 100 -5.92 1.41 -16.31
CA ARG A 100 -5.15 2.09 -17.36
C ARG A 100 -3.65 2.05 -17.08
N VAL A 101 -2.85 2.20 -18.12
CA VAL A 101 -1.39 2.37 -18.03
C VAL A 101 -1.04 3.79 -18.47
N GLY A 102 -0.22 4.47 -17.67
CA GLY A 102 0.30 5.80 -18.01
C GLY A 102 0.44 6.70 -16.81
N HIS A 103 0.93 7.92 -17.02
CA HIS A 103 0.88 8.92 -15.97
C HIS A 103 -0.57 9.36 -15.73
N VAL A 104 -0.90 9.62 -14.46
CA VAL A 104 -2.25 10.01 -14.03
C VAL A 104 -2.74 11.23 -14.82
N ASP A 105 -1.85 12.16 -15.11
CA ASP A 105 -2.15 13.37 -15.85
C ASP A 105 -2.48 13.08 -17.33
N GLN A 106 -1.74 12.18 -17.99
CA GLN A 106 -1.99 11.76 -19.36
C GLN A 106 -3.31 10.99 -19.49
N VAL A 107 -3.58 10.06 -18.56
CA VAL A 107 -4.83 9.29 -18.54
C VAL A 107 -6.02 10.21 -18.27
N GLY A 108 -5.89 11.14 -17.30
CA GLY A 108 -6.92 12.13 -17.00
C GLY A 108 -7.24 13.03 -18.19
N ARG A 109 -6.23 13.52 -18.92
CA ARG A 109 -6.43 14.27 -20.17
C ARG A 109 -7.10 13.44 -21.26
N GLY A 110 -6.69 12.19 -21.43
CA GLY A 110 -7.30 11.27 -22.39
C GLY A 110 -8.80 11.06 -22.12
N LEU A 111 -9.18 10.94 -20.84
CA LEU A 111 -10.58 10.76 -20.44
C LEU A 111 -11.42 12.04 -20.57
N LEU A 112 -10.86 13.20 -20.26
CA LEU A 112 -11.62 14.46 -20.24
C LEU A 112 -11.59 15.24 -21.57
N GLN A 113 -10.57 15.03 -22.42
CA GLN A 113 -10.34 15.83 -23.62
C GLN A 113 -10.09 15.01 -24.89
N GLY A 114 -9.43 13.85 -24.79
CA GLY A 114 -8.66 13.31 -25.93
C GLY A 114 -9.23 12.11 -26.68
N GLY A 115 -10.03 11.23 -26.06
CA GLY A 115 -10.32 9.91 -26.66
C GLY A 115 -11.74 9.69 -27.16
N ASP A 116 -12.74 10.31 -26.55
CA ASP A 116 -14.15 10.26 -26.95
C ASP A 116 -14.79 11.56 -26.42
N GLU A 117 -15.00 12.54 -27.29
CA GLU A 117 -15.56 13.83 -26.89
C GLU A 117 -16.91 13.67 -26.18
N ASP A 118 -17.70 12.66 -26.54
CA ASP A 118 -19.01 12.42 -25.94
C ASP A 118 -18.87 11.85 -24.54
N PHE A 119 -17.83 11.05 -24.27
CA PHE A 119 -17.51 10.65 -22.91
C PHE A 119 -17.12 11.85 -22.06
N GLY A 120 -16.15 12.64 -22.51
CA GLY A 120 -15.63 13.80 -21.78
C GLY A 120 -16.72 14.82 -21.42
N LYS A 121 -17.64 15.10 -22.37
CA LYS A 121 -18.80 15.99 -22.15
C LYS A 121 -19.79 15.48 -21.10
N LYS A 122 -19.83 14.16 -20.86
CA LYS A 122 -20.73 13.53 -19.88
C LYS A 122 -20.12 13.42 -18.49
N VAL A 123 -18.79 13.55 -18.35
CA VAL A 123 -18.13 13.55 -17.04
C VAL A 123 -18.53 14.82 -16.29
N ALA A 124 -19.12 14.63 -15.11
CA ALA A 124 -19.57 15.72 -14.24
C ALA A 124 -18.82 15.76 -12.91
N GLY A 125 -17.98 14.77 -12.63
CA GLY A 125 -17.11 14.80 -11.45
C GLY A 125 -15.91 13.87 -11.58
N VAL A 126 -14.83 14.25 -10.91
CA VAL A 126 -13.64 13.44 -10.69
C VAL A 126 -13.36 13.44 -9.20
N TRP A 127 -13.48 12.28 -8.57
CA TRP A 127 -13.29 12.08 -7.14
C TRP A 127 -12.06 11.20 -6.87
N MET A 128 -11.42 11.42 -5.72
CA MET A 128 -10.35 10.56 -5.22
C MET A 128 -10.21 10.67 -3.70
N THR A 129 -9.37 9.84 -3.10
CA THR A 129 -8.98 9.93 -1.68
C THR A 129 -7.65 10.68 -1.50
N MET A 130 -7.54 11.36 -0.36
CA MET A 130 -6.37 12.13 0.06
C MET A 130 -5.17 11.21 0.35
N ASP A 131 -3.96 11.66 0.04
CA ASP A 131 -2.72 11.08 0.56
C ASP A 131 -1.71 12.19 0.85
N TRP A 132 -0.80 11.91 1.78
CA TRP A 132 0.15 12.87 2.34
C TRP A 132 1.58 12.68 1.84
N ALA A 133 1.86 11.59 1.13
CA ALA A 133 3.14 11.34 0.49
C ALA A 133 3.39 12.37 -0.62
N SER A 134 4.62 12.88 -0.70
CA SER A 134 4.93 14.01 -1.59
C SER A 134 4.66 13.73 -3.07
N GLY A 135 4.98 12.52 -3.55
CA GLY A 135 4.72 12.13 -4.93
C GLY A 135 3.23 11.97 -5.24
N GLU A 136 2.43 11.61 -4.24
CA GLU A 136 0.98 11.47 -4.37
C GLU A 136 0.29 12.84 -4.36
N LEU A 137 0.77 13.76 -3.51
CA LEU A 137 0.33 15.16 -3.50
C LEU A 137 0.63 15.87 -4.82
N GLU A 138 1.74 15.53 -5.50
CA GLU A 138 2.08 16.02 -6.83
C GLU A 138 1.06 15.53 -7.87
N GLN A 139 0.79 14.22 -7.91
CA GLN A 139 -0.22 13.65 -8.81
C GLN A 139 -1.62 14.24 -8.58
N MET A 140 -2.02 14.44 -7.32
CA MET A 140 -3.27 15.12 -6.97
C MET A 140 -3.36 16.53 -7.56
N ARG A 141 -2.26 17.29 -7.52
CA ARG A 141 -2.20 18.65 -8.10
C ARG A 141 -2.32 18.60 -9.62
N ASP A 142 -1.67 17.64 -10.25
CA ASP A 142 -1.73 17.44 -11.70
C ASP A 142 -3.15 17.11 -12.17
N VAL A 143 -3.83 16.18 -11.46
CA VAL A 143 -5.24 15.85 -11.75
C VAL A 143 -6.12 17.07 -11.58
N ARG A 144 -5.97 17.82 -10.48
CA ARG A 144 -6.75 19.04 -10.25
C ARG A 144 -6.56 20.04 -11.38
N ALA A 145 -5.32 20.29 -11.81
CA ALA A 145 -5.03 21.20 -12.91
C ALA A 145 -5.70 20.76 -14.22
N ILE A 146 -5.79 19.45 -14.47
CA ILE A 146 -6.50 18.91 -15.63
C ILE A 146 -8.01 19.11 -15.49
N VAL A 147 -8.59 18.83 -14.33
CA VAL A 147 -10.03 19.01 -14.09
C VAL A 147 -10.41 20.48 -14.25
N ASP A 148 -9.61 21.40 -13.72
CA ASP A 148 -9.83 22.85 -13.84
C ASP A 148 -9.78 23.30 -15.32
N LYS A 149 -8.77 22.83 -16.08
CA LYS A 149 -8.59 23.21 -17.49
C LYS A 149 -9.58 22.53 -18.44
N ALA A 150 -9.79 21.23 -18.28
CA ALA A 150 -10.62 20.41 -19.17
C ALA A 150 -12.10 20.50 -18.82
N GLY A 151 -12.42 20.55 -17.53
CA GLY A 151 -13.79 20.61 -17.04
C GLY A 151 -14.45 21.97 -17.24
N LYS A 152 -13.68 23.04 -17.50
CA LYS A 152 -14.18 24.41 -17.72
C LYS A 152 -15.18 24.86 -16.63
N GLY A 153 -14.96 24.44 -15.39
CA GLY A 153 -15.84 24.70 -14.24
C GLY A 153 -17.09 23.79 -14.11
N ASN A 154 -17.36 22.91 -15.08
CA ASN A 154 -18.53 22.01 -15.08
C ASN A 154 -18.26 20.65 -14.42
N VAL A 155 -17.00 20.28 -14.24
CA VAL A 155 -16.58 19.02 -13.62
C VAL A 155 -16.26 19.26 -12.15
N GLU A 156 -16.98 18.59 -11.26
CA GLU A 156 -16.71 18.66 -9.83
C GLU A 156 -15.39 17.95 -9.48
N TRP A 157 -14.50 18.65 -8.79
CA TRP A 157 -13.31 18.06 -8.17
C TRP A 157 -13.55 17.84 -6.68
N LYS A 158 -13.41 16.61 -6.20
CA LYS A 158 -13.55 16.30 -4.78
C LYS A 158 -12.49 15.32 -4.30
N VAL A 159 -11.77 15.73 -3.26
CA VAL A 159 -10.83 14.87 -2.53
C VAL A 159 -11.47 14.50 -1.20
N TRP A 160 -11.70 13.21 -1.01
CA TRP A 160 -12.22 12.65 0.22
C TRP A 160 -11.10 12.46 1.22
N ASP A 161 -11.35 12.74 2.50
CA ASP A 161 -10.43 12.32 3.54
C ASP A 161 -10.32 10.79 3.48
N GLY A 162 -9.09 10.30 3.39
CA GLY A 162 -8.82 8.88 3.40
C GLY A 162 -9.10 8.28 4.78
N GLU A 163 -9.50 7.01 4.79
CA GLU A 163 -9.92 6.28 5.98
C GLU A 163 -8.83 5.33 6.52
N GLU A 164 -7.59 5.54 6.08
CA GLU A 164 -6.40 4.79 6.50
C GLU A 164 -5.96 5.11 7.95
N ILE A 165 -6.40 6.26 8.48
CA ILE A 165 -6.01 6.74 9.80
C ILE A 165 -7.08 6.32 10.83
N LEU A 166 -6.68 5.52 11.82
CA LEU A 166 -7.60 5.05 12.87
C LEU A 166 -8.26 6.20 13.64
N ILE A 167 -7.50 7.27 13.92
CA ILE A 167 -8.00 8.46 14.62
C ILE A 167 -7.51 9.72 13.89
N SER A 168 -8.44 10.41 13.23
CA SER A 168 -8.19 11.69 12.59
C SER A 168 -8.12 12.81 13.64
N THR A 169 -7.00 12.93 14.36
CA THR A 169 -6.74 14.16 15.12
C THR A 169 -6.12 15.19 14.20
N ARG A 170 -6.91 16.18 13.76
CA ARG A 170 -6.45 17.45 13.17
C ARG A 170 -5.74 18.36 14.21
N ALA A 171 -5.02 17.78 15.17
CA ALA A 171 -4.41 18.51 16.27
C ALA A 171 -3.12 19.20 15.80
N ALA A 172 -3.07 20.53 15.87
CA ALA A 172 -1.88 21.34 15.59
C ALA A 172 -0.71 21.04 16.55
N ASN A 173 -1.03 20.55 17.76
CA ASN A 173 -0.06 20.26 18.83
C ASN A 173 0.05 18.77 19.09
N LEU A 174 0.69 18.05 18.17
CA LEU A 174 1.04 16.65 18.38
C LEU A 174 2.39 16.57 19.12
N PRO A 175 2.51 15.71 20.14
CA PRO A 175 3.68 15.56 20.98
C PRO A 175 4.70 14.75 20.20
N ASP A 176 5.97 15.08 20.42
CA ASP A 176 7.07 14.49 19.65
C ASP A 176 7.34 13.03 20.04
N THR A 177 6.76 12.54 21.13
CA THR A 177 6.92 11.15 21.57
C THR A 177 5.65 10.33 21.33
N PHE A 178 5.80 9.19 20.67
CA PHE A 178 4.72 8.24 20.39
C PHE A 178 3.97 7.83 21.66
N THR A 179 4.68 7.59 22.78
CA THR A 179 4.07 7.22 24.06
C THR A 179 3.10 8.28 24.58
N SER A 180 3.48 9.56 24.48
CA SER A 180 2.63 10.68 24.89
C SER A 180 1.43 10.84 23.96
N PHE A 181 1.65 10.69 22.65
CA PHE A 181 0.56 10.67 21.68
C PHE A 181 -0.46 9.56 21.98
N ARG A 182 0.02 8.32 22.14
CA ARG A 182 -0.78 7.14 22.46
C ARG A 182 -1.63 7.33 23.72
N LYS A 183 -1.00 7.75 24.82
CA LYS A 183 -1.69 7.95 26.11
C LYS A 183 -2.84 8.95 26.02
N ARG A 184 -2.73 9.98 25.16
CA ARG A 184 -3.82 10.95 24.97
C ARG A 184 -5.01 10.41 24.19
N LEU A 185 -4.84 9.34 23.42
CA LEU A 185 -5.92 8.73 22.63
C LEU A 185 -6.60 7.56 23.32
N GLU A 186 -6.02 7.07 24.42
CA GLU A 186 -6.59 5.98 25.19
C GLU A 186 -7.70 6.47 26.13
N PRO A 187 -8.83 5.75 26.22
CA PRO A 187 -9.15 4.50 25.53
C PRO A 187 -9.65 4.70 24.09
N LEU A 188 -9.10 3.93 23.14
CA LEU A 188 -9.45 4.02 21.71
C LEU A 188 -10.93 3.72 21.40
N ARG A 189 -11.59 2.90 22.24
CA ARG A 189 -12.94 2.38 21.97
C ARG A 189 -13.97 3.47 21.69
N HIS A 190 -13.81 4.65 22.29
CA HIS A 190 -14.73 5.78 22.12
C HIS A 190 -14.25 6.81 21.08
N SER A 191 -13.02 6.66 20.60
CA SER A 191 -12.34 7.63 19.73
C SER A 191 -12.28 7.17 18.27
N VAL A 192 -12.56 5.89 18.02
CA VAL A 192 -12.53 5.28 16.68
C VAL A 192 -13.93 5.33 16.09
N ARG A 193 -14.06 5.87 14.88
CA ARG A 193 -15.35 5.89 14.18
C ARG A 193 -15.78 4.47 13.77
N PRO A 194 -17.09 4.19 13.68
CA PRO A 194 -17.56 2.95 13.08
C PRO A 194 -17.14 2.88 11.59
N PRO A 195 -16.78 1.69 11.07
CA PRO A 195 -16.54 1.49 9.65
C PRO A 195 -17.79 1.80 8.82
N LEU A 196 -17.63 2.39 7.64
CA LEU A 196 -18.74 2.57 6.70
C LEU A 196 -19.16 1.20 6.15
N PRO A 197 -20.46 0.95 6.00
CA PRO A 197 -20.95 -0.31 5.46
C PRO A 197 -20.52 -0.45 4.00
N ARG A 198 -20.30 -1.69 3.58
CA ARG A 198 -20.14 -2.04 2.17
C ARG A 198 -21.41 -1.62 1.39
N PRO A 199 -21.29 -0.99 0.21
CA PRO A 199 -22.45 -0.62 -0.59
C PRO A 199 -23.22 -1.86 -1.06
N ALA A 200 -24.55 -1.77 -1.06
CA ALA A 200 -25.43 -2.85 -1.54
C ALA A 200 -25.58 -2.84 -3.08
N SER A 201 -25.37 -1.70 -3.72
CA SER A 201 -25.41 -1.51 -5.16
C SER A 201 -24.58 -0.29 -5.54
N LEU A 202 -24.09 -0.25 -6.77
CA LEU A 202 -23.38 0.91 -7.33
C LEU A 202 -23.93 1.22 -8.73
N PRO A 203 -23.81 2.48 -9.19
CA PRO A 203 -24.10 2.80 -10.58
C PRO A 203 -23.25 1.94 -11.54
N PRO A 204 -23.76 1.61 -12.73
CA PRO A 204 -23.03 0.83 -13.71
C PRO A 204 -21.85 1.62 -14.31
N LEU A 205 -20.94 0.89 -14.97
CA LEU A 205 -19.92 1.51 -15.81
C LEU A 205 -20.55 2.26 -16.99
N PRO A 206 -19.96 3.39 -17.43
CA PRO A 206 -20.35 4.03 -18.68
C PRO A 206 -20.30 3.04 -19.87
N PRO A 207 -21.27 3.09 -20.79
CA PRO A 207 -21.39 2.10 -21.88
C PRO A 207 -20.25 2.17 -22.91
N SER A 208 -19.63 3.34 -23.06
CA SER A 208 -18.41 3.56 -23.86
C SER A 208 -17.41 4.31 -23.01
N THR A 209 -16.13 3.97 -23.14
CA THR A 209 -15.03 4.70 -22.51
C THR A 209 -13.90 4.89 -23.51
N PRO A 210 -13.15 5.99 -23.43
CA PRO A 210 -11.95 6.21 -24.24
C PRO A 210 -11.00 5.01 -24.20
N PRO A 211 -10.43 4.61 -25.35
CA PRO A 211 -9.51 3.48 -25.41
C PRO A 211 -8.22 3.77 -24.63
N GLN A 212 -7.52 2.70 -24.22
CA GLN A 212 -6.18 2.80 -23.65
C GLN A 212 -5.22 3.42 -24.71
N PRO A 213 -4.42 4.44 -24.34
CA PRO A 213 -3.39 4.96 -25.23
C PRO A 213 -2.39 3.87 -25.67
N HIS A 214 -2.13 3.83 -26.98
CA HIS A 214 -1.06 3.03 -27.58
C HIS A 214 0.30 3.35 -26.93
N PRO A 215 1.20 2.38 -26.72
CA PRO A 215 1.18 0.98 -27.20
C PRO A 215 0.62 -0.04 -26.20
N PHE A 216 -0.04 0.41 -25.12
CA PHE A 216 -0.38 -0.49 -24.03
C PHE A 216 -1.69 -1.24 -24.27
N LYS A 217 -1.74 -2.50 -23.84
CA LYS A 217 -2.97 -3.29 -23.77
C LYS A 217 -3.01 -4.06 -22.47
N LEU A 218 -3.96 -3.69 -21.62
CA LEU A 218 -4.18 -4.38 -20.36
C LEU A 218 -4.66 -5.82 -20.60
N PRO A 219 -4.16 -6.78 -19.81
CA PRO A 219 -4.61 -8.16 -19.88
C PRO A 219 -6.07 -8.36 -19.47
N ASP A 220 -6.65 -9.44 -19.99
CA ASP A 220 -8.02 -9.90 -19.76
C ASP A 220 -8.12 -10.98 -18.67
N SER A 221 -6.99 -11.36 -18.06
CA SER A 221 -6.88 -12.43 -17.07
C SER A 221 -5.87 -12.06 -15.99
N LEU A 222 -6.11 -12.54 -14.77
CA LEU A 222 -5.26 -12.30 -13.60
C LEU A 222 -3.83 -12.81 -13.84
N ASP A 223 -3.67 -14.03 -14.36
CA ASP A 223 -2.35 -14.62 -14.60
C ASP A 223 -1.50 -13.74 -15.50
N LYS A 224 -2.06 -13.24 -16.60
CA LYS A 224 -1.35 -12.32 -17.50
C LYS A 224 -1.09 -10.94 -16.87
N LEU A 225 -1.97 -10.47 -15.99
CA LEU A 225 -1.78 -9.21 -15.25
C LEU A 225 -0.65 -9.32 -14.22
N ILE A 226 -0.45 -10.51 -13.66
CA ILE A 226 0.69 -10.83 -12.80
C ILE A 226 1.95 -11.01 -13.66
N ASP A 227 1.94 -11.88 -14.66
CA ASP A 227 3.14 -12.32 -15.38
C ASP A 227 3.81 -11.21 -16.20
N ARG A 228 3.03 -10.33 -16.84
CA ARG A 228 3.57 -9.32 -17.76
C ARG A 228 4.45 -8.28 -17.08
N PRO A 229 4.00 -7.59 -16.01
CA PRO A 229 4.87 -6.69 -15.25
C PRO A 229 6.10 -7.40 -14.67
N LEU A 230 5.97 -8.67 -14.29
CA LEU A 230 7.07 -9.46 -13.72
C LEU A 230 8.14 -9.80 -14.76
N ALA A 231 7.73 -10.24 -15.94
CA ALA A 231 8.62 -10.60 -17.05
C ALA A 231 9.45 -9.41 -17.55
N ALA A 232 8.96 -8.18 -17.35
CA ALA A 232 9.67 -6.96 -17.70
C ALA A 232 10.76 -6.56 -16.68
N SER A 233 10.75 -7.13 -15.48
CA SER A 233 11.75 -6.84 -14.46
C SER A 233 12.87 -7.89 -14.48
N ASP A 234 14.13 -7.45 -14.43
CA ASP A 234 15.31 -8.34 -14.29
C ASP A 234 15.41 -8.99 -12.88
N LEU A 235 14.30 -9.07 -12.13
CA LEU A 235 14.24 -9.54 -10.75
C LEU A 235 13.87 -11.01 -10.61
N ALA A 236 14.03 -11.81 -11.67
CA ALA A 236 13.86 -13.26 -11.59
C ALA A 236 14.67 -13.82 -10.41
N SER A 237 14.03 -14.64 -9.56
CA SER A 237 14.66 -15.20 -8.36
C SER A 237 15.84 -16.08 -8.75
N THR A 238 17.07 -15.62 -8.53
CA THR A 238 18.29 -16.41 -8.73
C THR A 238 18.58 -17.35 -7.57
N ILE A 239 17.88 -17.16 -6.44
CA ILE A 239 17.96 -18.00 -5.25
C ILE A 239 16.78 -18.98 -5.29
N PRO A 240 17.01 -20.30 -5.39
CA PRO A 240 15.92 -21.26 -5.29
C PRO A 240 15.34 -21.26 -3.86
N PRO A 241 14.02 -21.43 -3.71
CA PRO A 241 13.43 -21.59 -2.38
C PRO A 241 14.00 -22.87 -1.72
N PRO A 242 14.31 -22.84 -0.41
CA PRO A 242 14.80 -24.03 0.27
C PRO A 242 13.77 -25.16 0.24
N ILE A 243 14.22 -26.38 -0.01
CA ILE A 243 13.36 -27.58 -0.04
C ILE A 243 12.66 -27.73 1.33
N GLY A 244 11.33 -27.81 1.32
CA GLY A 244 10.52 -27.97 2.53
C GLY A 244 10.31 -26.70 3.36
N ALA A 245 10.75 -25.53 2.88
CA ALA A 245 10.55 -24.27 3.59
C ALA A 245 9.06 -23.88 3.63
N LYS A 246 8.53 -23.65 4.84
CA LYS A 246 7.20 -23.07 5.05
C LYS A 246 7.31 -21.56 5.03
N LEU A 247 6.73 -20.91 4.02
CA LEU A 247 6.76 -19.44 3.91
C LEU A 247 5.85 -18.81 4.97
N ALA A 248 6.34 -17.77 5.63
CA ALA A 248 5.59 -17.03 6.64
C ALA A 248 4.51 -16.10 6.03
N HIS A 249 4.61 -15.82 4.73
CA HIS A 249 3.69 -14.97 3.97
C HIS A 249 3.26 -15.70 2.70
N LEU A 250 2.07 -16.30 2.75
CA LEU A 250 1.42 -17.02 1.63
C LEU A 250 0.15 -16.31 1.17
N PHE A 251 0.00 -15.04 1.54
CA PHE A 251 -1.25 -14.32 1.34
C PHE A 251 -1.33 -13.75 -0.07
N THR A 252 -2.50 -13.93 -0.66
CA THR A 252 -2.90 -13.26 -1.89
C THR A 252 -3.48 -11.88 -1.57
N GLY A 253 -3.32 -10.94 -2.51
CA GLY A 253 -3.89 -9.60 -2.40
C GLY A 253 -5.42 -9.58 -2.47
N GLY A 254 -6.03 -8.51 -1.96
CA GLY A 254 -7.47 -8.27 -2.02
C GLY A 254 -8.14 -8.03 -0.66
N GLU A 255 -9.29 -7.37 -0.72
CA GLU A 255 -10.16 -7.13 0.44
C GLU A 255 -10.66 -8.45 1.02
N THR A 256 -11.11 -9.37 0.16
CA THR A 256 -11.64 -10.67 0.58
C THR A 256 -10.62 -11.44 1.42
N GLN A 257 -9.37 -11.47 0.96
CA GLN A 257 -8.27 -12.14 1.64
C GLN A 257 -7.84 -11.43 2.93
N ALA A 258 -7.89 -10.09 2.94
CA ALA A 258 -7.66 -9.31 4.15
C ALA A 258 -8.68 -9.68 5.24
N HIS A 259 -9.97 -9.77 4.88
CA HIS A 259 -11.04 -10.14 5.79
C HIS A 259 -10.89 -11.57 6.30
N MET A 260 -10.55 -12.53 5.41
CA MET A 260 -10.26 -13.91 5.82
C MET A 260 -9.09 -13.97 6.80
N ARG A 261 -8.02 -13.20 6.57
CA ARG A 261 -6.87 -13.16 7.48
C ARG A 261 -7.26 -12.64 8.86
N VAL A 262 -8.03 -11.56 8.93
CA VAL A 262 -8.48 -11.05 10.24
C VAL A 262 -9.39 -12.05 10.92
N LYS A 263 -10.37 -12.62 10.23
CA LYS A 263 -11.26 -13.66 10.77
C LYS A 263 -10.48 -14.84 11.34
N HIS A 264 -9.49 -15.38 10.61
CA HIS A 264 -8.59 -16.43 11.10
C HIS A 264 -7.84 -16.01 12.35
N PHE A 265 -7.26 -14.80 12.35
CA PHE A 265 -6.46 -14.32 13.47
C PHE A 265 -7.29 -14.10 14.75
N LEU A 266 -8.56 -13.72 14.58
CA LEU A 266 -9.55 -13.61 15.66
C LEU A 266 -10.01 -15.00 16.14
N SER A 267 -10.38 -15.92 15.24
CA SER A 267 -10.96 -17.22 15.61
C SER A 267 -9.93 -18.25 16.12
N SER A 268 -8.68 -18.19 15.65
CA SER A 268 -7.60 -19.11 16.06
C SER A 268 -7.09 -18.89 17.48
N GLY A 269 -7.48 -17.79 18.13
CA GLY A 269 -6.95 -17.41 19.44
C GLY A 269 -5.53 -16.82 19.42
N ALA A 270 -4.87 -16.75 18.25
CA ALA A 270 -3.54 -16.16 18.08
C ALA A 270 -3.46 -14.69 18.55
N MET A 271 -4.60 -14.00 18.51
CA MET A 271 -4.76 -12.66 19.08
C MET A 271 -4.40 -12.58 20.57
N SER A 272 -4.78 -13.60 21.37
CA SER A 272 -4.59 -13.60 22.82
C SER A 272 -3.11 -13.67 23.23
N THR A 273 -2.28 -14.27 22.38
CA THR A 273 -0.83 -14.43 22.58
C THR A 273 0.01 -13.44 21.78
N TYR A 274 -0.62 -12.54 21.01
CA TYR A 274 0.08 -11.66 20.07
C TYR A 274 1.23 -10.86 20.69
N LYS A 275 1.03 -10.32 21.90
CA LYS A 275 2.08 -9.55 22.59
C LYS A 275 3.35 -10.38 22.80
N ASP A 276 3.18 -11.66 23.12
CA ASP A 276 4.27 -12.56 23.42
C ASP A 276 4.89 -13.13 22.14
N THR A 277 4.09 -13.28 21.07
CA THR A 277 4.55 -13.88 19.80
C THR A 277 5.03 -12.89 18.75
N ARG A 278 4.70 -11.58 18.84
CA ARG A 278 4.96 -10.58 17.77
C ARG A 278 6.42 -10.42 17.33
N ASN A 279 7.36 -10.78 18.20
CA ASN A 279 8.80 -10.75 17.91
C ASN A 279 9.33 -12.06 17.30
N GLY A 280 8.46 -13.04 17.08
CA GLY A 280 8.78 -14.27 16.38
C GLY A 280 9.24 -14.03 14.94
N LEU A 281 9.96 -15.01 14.40
CA LEU A 281 10.52 -14.98 13.04
C LEU A 281 9.84 -15.98 12.10
N LEU A 282 9.28 -17.08 12.64
CA LEU A 282 8.80 -18.21 11.86
C LEU A 282 7.30 -18.43 12.05
N GLY A 283 6.62 -18.74 10.94
CA GLY A 283 5.18 -19.05 10.91
C GLY A 283 4.27 -17.85 10.61
N ALA A 284 3.03 -18.14 10.21
CA ALA A 284 2.08 -17.09 9.88
C ALA A 284 1.55 -16.38 11.14
N ASP A 285 1.34 -17.11 12.24
CA ASP A 285 0.52 -16.63 13.36
C ASP A 285 1.28 -15.97 14.50
N PHE A 286 2.61 -15.83 14.38
CA PHE A 286 3.37 -15.02 15.34
C PHE A 286 2.95 -13.53 15.30
N SER A 287 2.37 -13.07 14.18
CA SER A 287 1.87 -11.70 14.02
C SER A 287 0.64 -11.65 13.10
N THR A 288 -0.02 -10.50 13.01
CA THR A 288 -1.25 -10.34 12.22
C THR A 288 -1.05 -10.55 10.72
N LYS A 289 0.15 -10.28 10.20
CA LYS A 289 0.47 -10.27 8.76
C LYS A 289 -0.41 -9.33 7.91
N LEU A 290 -0.96 -8.27 8.52
CA LEU A 290 -1.86 -7.32 7.85
C LEU A 290 -1.16 -6.15 7.13
N SER A 291 0.18 -6.06 7.20
CA SER A 291 0.91 -4.89 6.67
C SER A 291 0.75 -4.72 5.16
N GLY A 292 0.75 -5.81 4.38
CA GLY A 292 0.53 -5.76 2.94
C GLY A 292 -0.88 -5.25 2.62
N PHE A 293 -1.90 -5.84 3.26
CA PHE A 293 -3.30 -5.45 3.09
C PHE A 293 -3.57 -3.98 3.43
N LEU A 294 -3.05 -3.52 4.58
CA LEU A 294 -3.17 -2.12 5.00
C LEU A 294 -2.46 -1.16 4.02
N SER A 295 -1.31 -1.55 3.47
CA SER A 295 -0.52 -0.68 2.59
C SER A 295 -1.20 -0.36 1.25
N HIS A 296 -2.06 -1.26 0.77
CA HIS A 296 -2.86 -1.08 -0.45
C HIS A 296 -4.31 -0.67 -0.16
N GLY A 297 -4.68 -0.53 1.12
CA GLY A 297 -6.03 -0.18 1.53
C GLY A 297 -7.07 -1.27 1.27
N PHE A 298 -6.67 -2.53 1.22
CA PHE A 298 -7.58 -3.69 1.14
C PHE A 298 -8.42 -3.85 2.42
N ILE A 299 -7.97 -3.27 3.52
CA ILE A 299 -8.67 -3.20 4.81
C ILE A 299 -8.26 -1.93 5.54
N THR A 300 -9.13 -1.39 6.38
CA THR A 300 -8.79 -0.25 7.25
C THR A 300 -8.50 -0.65 8.68
N ALA A 301 -7.80 0.25 9.37
CA ALA A 301 -7.61 0.18 10.81
C ALA A 301 -8.97 0.19 11.57
N CYS A 302 -9.95 0.96 11.09
CA CYS A 302 -11.29 1.04 11.67
C CYS A 302 -12.02 -0.31 11.59
N GLN A 303 -11.97 -1.01 10.44
CA GLN A 303 -12.57 -2.33 10.29
C GLN A 303 -11.97 -3.34 11.27
N ILE A 304 -10.64 -3.39 11.35
CA ILE A 304 -9.93 -4.28 12.29
C ILE A 304 -10.34 -3.96 13.73
N HIS A 305 -10.38 -2.68 14.11
CA HIS A 305 -10.79 -2.25 15.44
C HIS A 305 -12.24 -2.65 15.77
N ALA A 306 -13.18 -2.46 14.84
CA ALA A 306 -14.57 -2.83 15.02
C ALA A 306 -14.73 -4.33 15.29
N TRP A 307 -14.17 -5.19 14.44
CA TRP A 307 -14.24 -6.64 14.61
C TRP A 307 -13.57 -7.13 15.90
N MET A 308 -12.47 -6.49 16.30
CA MET A 308 -11.83 -6.80 17.60
C MET A 308 -12.70 -6.39 18.79
N SER A 309 -13.43 -5.27 18.68
CA SER A 309 -14.28 -4.75 19.74
C SER A 309 -15.54 -5.58 19.98
N GLU A 310 -15.96 -6.34 18.97
CA GLU A 310 -17.10 -7.28 19.03
C GLU A 310 -16.74 -8.62 19.68
N MET A 311 -15.44 -8.95 19.77
CA MET A 311 -15.03 -10.20 20.40
C MET A 311 -15.29 -10.21 21.91
N PRO A 312 -15.85 -11.30 22.47
CA PRO A 312 -15.90 -11.49 23.92
C PRO A 312 -14.49 -11.42 24.49
N ARG A 313 -14.25 -10.58 25.50
CA ARG A 313 -12.94 -10.53 26.16
C ARG A 313 -12.60 -11.93 26.68
N PRO A 314 -11.50 -12.57 26.25
CA PRO A 314 -11.08 -13.81 26.85
C PRO A 314 -10.81 -13.57 28.34
N THR A 315 -11.33 -14.44 29.20
CA THR A 315 -11.16 -14.40 30.67
C THR A 315 -9.69 -14.45 31.12
N LYS A 316 -8.76 -14.75 30.20
CA LYS A 316 -7.30 -14.82 30.44
C LYS A 316 -6.47 -13.95 29.49
N CYS A 317 -7.00 -12.84 28.97
CA CYS A 317 -6.16 -11.90 28.22
C CYS A 317 -5.27 -11.09 29.17
N ARG A 318 -3.99 -11.47 29.29
CA ARG A 318 -2.91 -10.61 29.84
C ARG A 318 -2.53 -9.44 28.90
N ALA A 319 -3.13 -9.37 27.72
CA ALA A 319 -2.95 -8.28 26.79
C ALA A 319 -3.68 -7.02 27.31
N ASN A 320 -2.96 -6.14 28.01
CA ASN A 320 -3.42 -4.79 28.30
C ASN A 320 -3.89 -4.13 27.00
N GLY A 321 -5.06 -3.48 26.99
CA GLY A 321 -5.63 -2.78 25.84
C GLY A 321 -4.69 -1.73 25.19
N ALA A 322 -3.61 -1.36 25.90
CA ALA A 322 -2.53 -0.48 25.48
C ALA A 322 -1.57 -1.05 24.40
N HIS A 323 -1.69 -2.32 24.00
CA HIS A 323 -0.78 -2.94 23.02
C HIS A 323 -1.20 -2.74 21.56
N TRP A 324 -2.48 -2.50 21.29
CA TRP A 324 -3.04 -2.43 19.93
C TRP A 324 -2.91 -1.05 19.27
N THR A 325 -2.73 -0.01 20.07
CA THR A 325 -2.31 1.32 19.63
C THR A 325 -1.00 1.29 18.85
N ASN A 326 -0.10 0.31 19.05
CA ASN A 326 1.12 0.18 18.25
C ASN A 326 0.84 -0.42 16.86
N LEU A 327 -0.26 -1.14 16.67
CA LEU A 327 -0.63 -1.76 15.40
C LEU A 327 -1.31 -0.73 14.45
N LEU A 328 -1.98 0.26 15.02
CA LEU A 328 -2.89 1.18 14.30
C LEU A 328 -2.52 2.66 14.48
N GLY A 329 -1.46 2.95 15.24
CA GLY A 329 -0.98 4.30 15.51
C GLY A 329 -0.24 4.89 14.32
N THR A 330 -0.95 5.26 13.27
CA THR A 330 -0.50 6.29 12.34
C THR A 330 -1.17 7.59 12.76
N ALA A 331 -0.49 8.35 13.60
CA ALA A 331 -0.93 9.69 13.96
C ALA A 331 -0.71 10.65 12.79
N ARG A 332 -1.62 11.61 12.58
CA ARG A 332 -1.48 12.71 11.60
C ARG A 332 -0.16 13.51 11.72
N GLY A 333 0.53 13.42 12.85
CA GLY A 333 1.77 14.15 13.17
C GLY A 333 3.06 13.39 12.88
N GLU A 334 3.03 12.06 12.86
CA GLU A 334 4.23 11.26 12.55
C GLU A 334 4.67 11.45 11.10
N GLN A 335 3.72 11.73 10.19
CA GLN A 335 4.01 12.12 8.81
C GLN A 335 4.85 13.42 8.73
N GLY A 336 4.67 14.35 9.68
CA GLY A 336 5.42 15.61 9.77
C GLY A 336 6.88 15.41 10.18
N HIS A 337 7.16 14.48 11.09
CA HIS A 337 8.53 14.10 11.45
C HIS A 337 9.24 13.33 10.34
N ARG A 338 8.53 12.45 9.61
CA ARG A 338 9.10 11.71 8.47
C ARG A 338 9.58 12.64 7.35
N ARG A 339 8.96 13.83 7.19
CA ARG A 339 9.39 14.86 6.23
C ARG A 339 10.73 15.52 6.57
N ARG A 340 11.07 15.69 7.85
CA ARG A 340 12.37 16.24 8.27
C ARG A 340 13.48 15.20 8.16
N SER A 341 13.22 13.96 8.57
CA SER A 341 14.22 12.89 8.54
C SER A 341 14.60 12.44 7.13
N ILE A 342 13.65 12.36 6.18
CA ILE A 342 13.96 12.01 4.78
C ILE A 342 14.77 13.12 4.10
N ARG A 343 14.46 14.41 4.35
CA ARG A 343 15.20 15.52 3.74
C ARG A 343 16.64 15.62 4.28
N ALA A 344 16.83 15.34 5.57
CA ALA A 344 18.16 15.24 6.18
C ALA A 344 18.94 14.01 5.69
N ALA A 345 18.29 12.84 5.57
CA ALA A 345 18.92 11.62 5.04
C ALA A 345 19.35 11.78 3.57
N MET A 346 18.55 12.48 2.76
CA MET A 346 18.87 12.76 1.35
C MET A 346 20.00 13.78 1.20
N ALA A 347 20.14 14.73 2.13
CA ALA A 347 21.27 15.66 2.16
C ALA A 347 22.58 14.96 2.54
N GLY A 348 22.55 14.08 3.55
CA GLY A 348 23.73 13.32 3.98
C GLY A 348 24.24 12.30 2.94
N LEU A 349 23.36 11.80 2.06
CA LEU A 349 23.74 10.90 0.96
C LEU A 349 24.51 11.60 -0.17
N HIS A 350 24.34 12.93 -0.33
CA HIS A 350 25.01 13.70 -1.37
C HIS A 350 26.47 14.04 -0.99
N GLU A 351 26.77 14.14 0.30
CA GLU A 351 28.12 14.46 0.81
C GLU A 351 29.06 13.24 0.88
N ALA A 352 28.56 12.00 0.84
CA ALA A 352 29.36 10.79 1.05
C ALA A 352 30.03 10.21 -0.22
N MET A 353 30.01 10.92 -1.35
CA MET A 353 30.53 10.41 -2.63
C MET A 353 32.04 10.65 -2.80
N HIS A 354 32.87 9.89 -2.08
CA HIS A 354 34.29 9.67 -2.41
C HIS A 354 34.49 8.29 -3.07
N ALA A 355 35.41 8.20 -4.05
CA ALA A 355 35.40 7.13 -5.06
C ALA A 355 35.83 5.73 -4.59
N GLU A 356 36.73 5.60 -3.60
CA GLU A 356 37.19 4.28 -3.11
C GLU A 356 36.25 3.68 -2.06
N SER A 357 35.73 4.50 -1.13
CA SER A 357 34.71 4.08 -0.16
C SER A 357 33.41 3.64 -0.85
N PHE A 358 33.10 4.22 -2.02
CA PHE A 358 31.91 3.87 -2.80
C PHE A 358 31.96 2.47 -3.41
N ILE A 359 33.13 1.96 -3.83
CA ILE A 359 33.26 0.62 -4.43
C ILE A 359 33.11 -0.46 -3.35
N SER A 360 33.78 -0.31 -2.19
CA SER A 360 33.62 -1.23 -1.05
C SER A 360 32.18 -1.21 -0.54
N ALA A 361 31.59 -0.03 -0.38
CA ALA A 361 30.19 0.10 0.05
C ALA A 361 29.21 -0.57 -0.93
N ARG A 362 29.46 -0.53 -2.24
CA ARG A 362 28.64 -1.25 -3.22
C ARG A 362 28.79 -2.77 -3.12
N ALA A 363 30.00 -3.27 -2.88
CA ALA A 363 30.23 -4.71 -2.70
C ALA A 363 29.55 -5.23 -1.42
N GLU A 364 29.72 -4.52 -0.30
CA GLU A 364 29.06 -4.82 0.98
C GLU A 364 27.54 -4.75 0.87
N PHE A 365 27.01 -3.72 0.20
CA PHE A 365 25.58 -3.59 -0.04
C PHE A 365 25.04 -4.73 -0.91
N ARG A 366 25.77 -5.20 -1.93
CA ARG A 366 25.39 -6.40 -2.70
C ARG A 366 25.39 -7.65 -1.84
N ARG A 367 26.35 -7.81 -0.94
CA ARG A 367 26.37 -8.92 0.03
C ARG A 367 25.17 -8.86 0.97
N PHE A 368 24.81 -7.66 1.44
CA PHE A 368 23.60 -7.45 2.21
C PHE A 368 22.34 -7.81 1.43
N GLN A 369 22.16 -7.31 0.20
CA GLN A 369 21.00 -7.61 -0.64
C GLN A 369 20.85 -9.10 -0.96
N SER A 370 21.97 -9.80 -1.19
CA SER A 370 21.98 -11.25 -1.47
C SER A 370 21.92 -12.13 -0.21
N GLY A 371 21.99 -11.52 0.98
CA GLY A 371 22.09 -12.25 2.25
C GLY A 371 23.32 -13.14 2.30
N THR A 372 24.49 -12.57 2.01
CA THR A 372 25.82 -13.23 2.06
C THR A 372 26.81 -12.43 2.91
N THR A 373 26.31 -11.69 3.90
CA THR A 373 27.10 -10.89 4.84
C THR A 373 27.97 -11.74 5.76
N GLY A 374 27.62 -13.02 5.96
CA GLY A 374 28.24 -13.90 6.94
C GLY A 374 27.56 -13.85 8.32
N THR A 375 26.56 -12.97 8.49
CA THR A 375 25.75 -12.91 9.71
C THR A 375 24.44 -13.65 9.48
N GLY A 376 24.28 -14.83 10.09
CA GLY A 376 23.16 -15.74 9.82
C GLY A 376 21.77 -15.10 9.92
N LEU A 377 21.52 -14.23 10.90
CA LEU A 377 20.23 -13.54 11.05
C LEU A 377 19.97 -12.54 9.91
N ILE A 378 20.96 -11.74 9.54
CA ILE A 378 20.85 -10.75 8.45
C ILE A 378 20.65 -11.50 7.13
N ASP A 379 21.46 -12.53 6.89
CA ASP A 379 21.44 -13.32 5.67
C ASP A 379 20.10 -14.03 5.48
N ALA A 380 19.57 -14.66 6.53
CA ALA A 380 18.25 -15.28 6.50
C ALA A 380 17.14 -14.26 6.25
N SER A 381 17.19 -13.09 6.89
CA SER A 381 16.18 -12.04 6.74
C SER A 381 16.15 -11.48 5.32
N MET A 382 17.32 -11.21 4.73
CA MET A 382 17.41 -10.66 3.38
C MET A 382 16.98 -11.68 2.32
N ARG A 383 17.30 -12.96 2.51
CA ARG A 383 16.78 -14.04 1.67
C ARG A 383 15.26 -14.21 1.82
N GLU A 384 14.71 -14.07 3.02
CA GLU A 384 13.25 -14.10 3.25
C GLU A 384 12.54 -13.00 2.46
N VAL A 385 13.05 -11.75 2.53
CA VAL A 385 12.52 -10.63 1.74
C VAL A 385 12.61 -10.90 0.25
N TYR A 386 13.74 -11.42 -0.22
CA TYR A 386 13.93 -11.72 -1.63
C TYR A 386 12.96 -12.79 -2.15
N LEU A 387 12.76 -13.86 -1.38
CA LEU A 387 11.92 -14.99 -1.77
C LEU A 387 10.41 -14.75 -1.57
N THR A 388 10.01 -13.88 -0.64
CA THR A 388 8.60 -13.75 -0.22
C THR A 388 8.04 -12.33 -0.25
N GLY A 389 8.90 -11.32 -0.37
CA GLY A 389 8.51 -9.91 -0.22
C GLY A 389 8.18 -9.51 1.22
N TYR A 390 8.37 -10.40 2.19
CA TYR A 390 8.09 -10.17 3.61
C TYR A 390 9.31 -10.48 4.48
N THR A 391 9.43 -9.78 5.60
CA THR A 391 10.22 -10.24 6.75
C THR A 391 9.64 -9.66 8.05
N SER A 392 9.90 -10.34 9.17
CA SER A 392 9.35 -9.97 10.48
C SER A 392 9.81 -8.57 10.94
N ASN A 393 9.06 -7.97 11.87
CA ASN A 393 9.46 -6.68 12.43
C ASN A 393 10.81 -6.75 13.17
N CYS A 394 11.03 -7.85 13.92
CA CYS A 394 12.27 -8.09 14.64
C CYS A 394 13.45 -8.20 13.66
N ALA A 395 13.29 -8.95 12.57
CA ALA A 395 14.28 -9.06 11.51
C ALA A 395 14.60 -7.71 10.87
N ARG A 396 13.58 -6.90 10.52
CA ARG A 396 13.80 -5.55 9.94
C ARG A 396 14.60 -4.63 10.86
N GLN A 397 14.37 -4.70 12.18
CA GLN A 397 15.11 -3.89 13.15
C GLN A 397 16.57 -4.32 13.27
N ASN A 398 16.83 -5.64 13.25
CA ASN A 398 18.19 -6.19 13.36
C ASN A 398 18.98 -6.10 12.04
N ALA A 399 18.31 -6.16 10.89
CA ALA A 399 18.94 -6.05 9.58
C ALA A 399 19.20 -4.60 9.15
N HIS A 400 18.65 -3.60 9.87
CA HIS A 400 18.96 -2.21 9.58
C HIS A 400 20.42 -1.95 9.96
N PRO A 401 21.29 -1.51 9.03
CA PRO A 401 22.64 -1.12 9.39
C PRO A 401 22.52 0.04 10.38
N SER A 402 22.92 -0.16 11.63
CA SER A 402 23.16 0.94 12.55
C SER A 402 24.36 1.70 12.00
N SER A 403 24.12 2.76 11.24
CA SER A 403 25.13 3.79 11.05
C SER A 403 25.54 4.24 12.45
N GLN A 404 26.81 4.05 12.80
CA GLN A 404 27.43 4.33 14.10
C GLN A 404 27.14 3.28 15.19
N ASN A 405 27.91 2.18 15.17
CA ASN A 405 28.73 1.79 16.31
C ASN A 405 29.57 0.57 15.92
N GLY A 406 30.82 0.84 15.54
CA GLY A 406 31.89 -0.15 15.54
C GLY A 406 32.21 -0.54 16.99
N SER A 407 31.39 -1.39 17.57
CA SER A 407 31.72 -2.25 18.71
C SER A 407 30.56 -3.20 18.89
N GLY A 408 30.87 -4.50 19.01
CA GLY A 408 29.88 -5.54 19.22
C GLY A 408 28.99 -5.21 20.42
N SER A 409 27.79 -4.74 20.14
CA SER A 409 26.67 -4.85 21.06
C SER A 409 25.48 -5.26 20.22
N THR A 410 25.06 -6.50 20.44
CA THR A 410 23.76 -7.00 20.04
C THR A 410 22.72 -5.98 20.48
N GLY A 411 21.93 -5.46 19.53
CA GLY A 411 20.70 -4.74 19.81
C GLY A 411 19.70 -5.72 20.41
N ALA A 412 19.94 -6.12 21.65
CA ALA A 412 19.05 -6.92 22.46
C ALA A 412 17.72 -6.17 22.53
N CYS A 413 16.64 -6.92 22.28
CA CYS A 413 15.27 -6.53 22.61
C CYS A 413 15.26 -5.70 23.89
N ALA A 414 14.83 -4.45 23.79
CA ALA A 414 14.64 -3.59 24.95
C ALA A 414 13.65 -4.25 25.92
N GLN A 415 14.24 -4.83 26.97
CA GLN A 415 13.76 -5.06 28.33
C GLN A 415 12.24 -5.03 28.52
N SER A 416 11.70 -6.23 28.71
CA SER A 416 10.61 -6.48 29.63
C SER A 416 11.02 -6.03 31.03
N GLY A 417 10.50 -4.89 31.50
CA GLY A 417 10.54 -4.56 32.92
C GLY A 417 9.60 -5.49 33.69
N THR A 418 10.11 -6.64 34.10
CA THR A 418 9.63 -7.35 35.29
C THR A 418 10.23 -6.66 36.50
N SER A 419 9.42 -5.95 37.28
CA SER A 419 9.79 -5.66 38.67
C SER A 419 9.35 -6.85 39.53
N PRO A 420 10.22 -7.37 40.43
CA PRO A 420 9.83 -8.35 41.43
C PRO A 420 9.12 -7.65 42.61
N CYS A 421 8.04 -8.28 43.06
CA CYS A 421 7.19 -7.95 44.22
C CYS A 421 6.39 -6.64 44.17
#